data_AF-A0A937S7X3-F1
#
_entry.id   AF-A0A937S7X3-F1
#
_cell.length_a   1.000
_cell.length_b   1.000
_cell.length_c   1.000
_cell.angle_alpha   90.00
_cell.angle_beta   90.00
_cell.angle_gamma   90.00
#
_symmetry.space_group_name_H-M   'P 1'
#
loop_
_entity.id
_entity.type
_entity.pdbx_description
1 polymer ?
#
loop_
_entity_poly.entity_id
_entity_poly.type
_entity_poly.pdbx_seq_one_letter_code
_entity_poly.pdbx_strand_id
1 'polypeptide(L)'
;MEWLFLSLLNAGYQGQSHLFWLSPRDAVDLHQHLRQLHQKDEPIFGYRCGDRVSTPPEGFYWRIMAEHPSLKIYQLEVQQNG
;
A
#
# COMPACT_ATOMS: atom_id res chain seq x y z
N MET A 1 -2.24 -14.88 -5.92
CA MET A 1 -3.05 -13.76 -6.46
C MET A 1 -4.48 -13.77 -5.92
N GLU A 2 -5.17 -14.93 -5.87
CA GLU A 2 -6.55 -15.04 -5.36
C GLU A 2 -6.74 -14.50 -3.93
N TRP A 3 -5.83 -14.84 -3.02
CA TRP A 3 -5.86 -14.33 -1.65
C TRP A 3 -5.81 -12.79 -1.54
N LEU A 4 -5.03 -12.14 -2.40
CA LEU A 4 -4.93 -10.68 -2.45
C LEU A 4 -6.25 -10.06 -2.93
N PHE A 5 -6.84 -10.63 -3.98
CA PHE A 5 -8.12 -10.19 -4.51
C PHE A 5 -9.24 -10.32 -3.47
N LEU A 6 -9.32 -11.46 -2.76
CA LEU A 6 -10.28 -11.67 -1.68
C LEU A 6 -10.09 -10.71 -0.51
N SER A 7 -8.84 -10.39 -0.17
CA SER A 7 -8.53 -9.43 0.90
C SER A 7 -9.04 -8.02 0.56
N LEU A 8 -8.93 -7.60 -0.69
CA LEU A 8 -9.43 -6.31 -1.17
C LEU A 8 -10.96 -6.27 -1.20
N LEU A 9 -11.61 -7.33 -1.71
CA LEU A 9 -13.06 -7.44 -1.72
C LEU A 9 -13.65 -7.43 -0.31
N ASN A 10 -13.05 -8.15 0.63
CA ASN A 10 -13.52 -8.22 2.02
C ASN A 10 -13.39 -6.87 2.75
N ALA A 11 -12.43 -6.03 2.36
CA ALA A 11 -12.31 -4.66 2.86
C ALA A 11 -13.27 -3.67 2.20
N GLY A 12 -14.16 -4.13 1.32
CA GLY A 12 -15.17 -3.31 0.66
C GLY A 12 -14.63 -2.46 -0.49
N TYR A 13 -13.41 -2.72 -0.97
CA TYR A 13 -12.87 -1.99 -2.10
C TYR A 13 -13.58 -2.35 -3.40
N GLN A 14 -14.14 -1.33 -4.05
CA GLN A 14 -14.77 -1.41 -5.36
C GLN A 14 -14.23 -0.28 -6.24
N GLY A 15 -13.50 -0.62 -7.30
CA GLY A 15 -12.95 0.37 -8.23
C GLY A 15 -11.56 0.04 -8.74
N GLN A 16 -10.94 1.03 -9.39
CA GLN A 16 -9.54 0.96 -9.78
C GLN A 16 -8.66 1.22 -8.56
N SER A 17 -7.52 0.55 -8.50
CA SER A 17 -6.55 0.70 -7.43
C SER A 17 -5.16 0.46 -7.98
N HIS A 18 -4.17 1.05 -7.32
CA HIS A 18 -2.78 0.82 -7.68
C HIS A 18 -2.14 -0.17 -6.71
N LEU A 19 -1.46 -1.18 -7.25
CA LEU A 19 -0.79 -2.21 -6.47
C LEU A 19 0.71 -2.20 -6.75
N PHE A 20 1.53 -2.02 -5.71
CA PHE A 20 2.98 -1.91 -5.82
C PHE A 20 3.72 -2.96 -4.98
N TRP A 21 4.82 -3.46 -5.53
CA TRP A 21 5.78 -4.25 -4.76
C TRP A 21 6.70 -3.34 -3.96
N LEU A 22 6.68 -3.45 -2.62
CA LEU A 22 7.48 -2.61 -1.73
C LEU A 22 8.89 -3.20 -1.54
N SER A 23 9.76 -2.97 -2.52
CA SER A 23 11.19 -3.31 -2.46
C SER A 23 11.99 -2.19 -1.78
N PRO A 24 12.93 -2.50 -0.86
CA PRO A 24 13.84 -1.51 -0.28
C PRO A 24 14.71 -0.80 -1.32
N ARG A 25 14.97 -1.45 -2.46
CA ARG A 25 15.91 -0.98 -3.48
C ARG A 25 15.32 0.14 -4.36
N ASP A 26 14.00 0.20 -4.45
CA ASP A 26 13.26 1.07 -5.37
C ASP A 26 12.49 2.19 -4.63
N ALA A 27 12.85 2.44 -3.37
CA ALA A 27 12.11 3.31 -2.47
C ALA A 27 12.00 4.76 -3.00
N VAL A 28 13.07 5.33 -3.57
CA VAL A 28 13.10 6.72 -4.04
C VAL A 28 12.10 6.98 -5.17
N ASP A 29 12.08 6.12 -6.19
CA ASP A 29 11.16 6.25 -7.32
C ASP A 29 9.72 5.97 -6.91
N LEU A 30 9.54 5.03 -5.96
CA LEU A 30 8.24 4.73 -5.39
C LEU A 30 7.64 5.95 -4.68
N HIS A 31 8.40 6.74 -3.93
CA HIS A 31 7.88 7.93 -3.24
C HIS A 31 7.32 8.98 -4.20
N GLN A 32 8.00 9.24 -5.33
CA GLN A 32 7.51 10.18 -6.34
C GLN A 32 6.24 9.66 -7.03
N HIS A 33 6.21 8.36 -7.33
CA HIS A 33 5.03 7.71 -7.91
C HIS A 33 3.83 7.74 -6.96
N LEU A 34 4.04 7.42 -5.67
CA LEU A 34 2.97 7.42 -4.66
C LEU A 34 2.35 8.82 -4.52
N ARG A 35 3.15 9.89 -4.54
CA ARG A 35 2.64 11.26 -4.49
C ARG A 35 1.79 11.63 -5.71
N GLN A 36 2.19 11.21 -6.90
CA GLN A 36 1.44 11.48 -8.13
C GLN A 36 0.11 10.72 -8.16
N LEU A 37 0.12 9.45 -7.72
CA LEU A 37 -1.07 8.61 -7.74
C LEU A 37 -2.06 8.97 -6.65
N HIS A 38 -1.59 9.47 -5.50
CA HIS A 38 -2.48 9.98 -4.46
C HIS A 38 -3.37 11.14 -4.95
N GLN A 39 -2.89 11.96 -5.91
CA GLN A 39 -3.69 13.04 -6.49
C GLN A 39 -4.90 12.54 -7.30
N LYS A 40 -4.96 11.24 -7.62
CA LYS A 40 -6.04 10.64 -8.42
C LYS A 40 -7.22 10.11 -7.59
N ASP A 41 -7.19 10.27 -6.27
CA ASP A 41 -8.22 9.73 -5.34
C ASP A 41 -8.42 8.21 -5.45
N GLU A 42 -7.44 7.51 -6.03
CA GLU A 42 -7.45 6.05 -6.18
C GLU A 42 -6.68 5.41 -5.00
N PRO A 43 -7.22 4.34 -4.38
CA PRO A 43 -6.55 3.67 -3.29
C PRO A 43 -5.25 3.01 -3.77
N ILE A 44 -4.19 3.20 -2.97
CA ILE A 44 -2.87 2.64 -3.23
C ILE A 44 -2.55 1.54 -2.21
N PHE A 45 -2.30 0.34 -2.74
CA PHE A 45 -1.90 -0.83 -2.00
C PHE A 45 -0.45 -1.18 -2.28
N GLY A 46 0.30 -1.46 -1.22
CA GLY A 46 1.63 -2.01 -1.31
C GLY A 46 1.66 -3.43 -0.74
N TYR A 47 2.34 -4.35 -1.40
CA TYR A 47 2.54 -5.72 -0.91
C TYR A 47 4.02 -6.06 -0.84
N ARG A 48 4.40 -6.86 0.17
CA ARG A 48 5.79 -7.27 0.41
C ARG A 48 5.84 -8.67 1.00
N CYS A 49 6.90 -9.41 0.61
CA CYS A 49 7.30 -10.66 1.28
C CYS A 49 8.33 -10.36 2.37
N GLY A 50 8.09 -10.87 3.58
CA GLY A 50 9.01 -10.73 4.72
C GLY A 50 8.77 -9.50 5.59
N ASP A 51 9.86 -8.94 6.12
CA ASP A 51 9.88 -7.97 7.23
C ASP A 51 9.34 -6.57 6.92
N ARG A 52 9.50 -5.66 7.89
CA ARG A 52 8.99 -4.28 7.94
C ARG A 52 9.08 -3.54 6.61
N VAL A 53 7.96 -2.93 6.25
CA VAL A 53 7.83 -1.99 5.15
C VAL A 53 8.71 -0.75 5.38
N SER A 54 9.26 -0.20 4.29
CA SER A 54 9.99 1.06 4.31
C SER A 54 9.09 2.18 4.87
N THR A 55 9.66 3.14 5.58
CA THR A 55 8.91 4.28 6.08
C THR A 55 8.21 5.00 4.92
N PRO A 56 6.90 5.24 4.99
CA PRO A 56 6.17 5.98 3.97
C PRO A 56 6.64 7.44 3.90
N PRO A 57 6.31 8.19 2.84
CA PRO A 57 6.61 9.62 2.77
C PRO A 57 6.04 10.38 3.99
N GLU A 58 6.67 11.50 4.34
CA GLU A 58 6.17 12.39 5.41
C GLU A 58 4.71 12.78 5.19
N GLY A 59 3.90 12.68 6.24
CA GLY A 59 2.45 12.90 6.20
C GLY A 59 1.62 11.66 5.81
N PHE A 60 2.26 10.50 5.60
CA PHE A 60 1.57 9.24 5.30
C PHE A 60 1.97 8.15 6.30
N TYR A 61 1.13 7.13 6.45
CA TYR A 61 1.46 5.90 7.16
C TYR A 61 0.96 4.66 6.39
N TRP A 62 1.60 3.52 6.67
CA TRP A 62 1.16 2.24 6.13
C TRP A 62 0.21 1.57 7.12
N ARG A 63 -1.06 1.42 6.73
CA ARG A 63 -2.02 0.60 7.46
C ARG A 63 -1.94 -0.84 6.99
N ILE A 64 -1.71 -1.78 7.90
CA ILE A 64 -1.80 -3.21 7.57
C ILE A 64 -3.27 -3.53 7.30
N MET A 65 -3.53 -4.09 6.13
CA MET A 65 -4.85 -4.52 5.69
C MET A 65 -5.08 -6.01 5.90
N ALA A 66 -4.10 -6.81 5.50
CA ALA A 66 -4.19 -8.26 5.54
C ALA A 66 -2.80 -8.87 5.66
N GLU A 67 -2.74 -9.99 6.38
CA GLU A 67 -1.50 -10.72 6.65
C GLU A 67 -1.68 -12.19 6.23
N HIS A 68 -0.73 -12.66 5.43
CA HIS A 68 -0.49 -14.05 5.06
C HIS A 68 0.88 -14.46 5.61
N PRO A 69 1.14 -15.75 5.92
CA PRO A 69 2.43 -16.20 6.44
C PRO A 69 3.67 -15.77 5.64
N SER A 70 3.51 -15.41 4.38
CA SER A 70 4.60 -14.97 3.49
C SER A 70 4.40 -13.57 2.91
N LEU A 71 3.24 -12.94 3.12
CA LEU A 71 2.88 -11.69 2.43
C LEU A 71 2.08 -10.78 3.35
N LYS A 72 2.41 -9.49 3.34
CA LYS A 72 1.63 -8.46 4.04
C LYS A 72 1.15 -7.43 3.03
N ILE A 73 -0.10 -7.01 3.18
CA ILE A 73 -0.73 -5.97 2.39
C ILE A 73 -0.82 -4.72 3.26
N TYR A 74 -0.29 -3.63 2.73
CA TYR A 74 -0.32 -2.31 3.33
C TYR A 74 -1.15 -1.40 2.44
N GLN A 75 -1.99 -0.58 3.05
CA GLN A 75 -2.62 0.54 2.39
C GLN A 75 -1.91 1.82 2.81
N LEU A 76 -1.67 2.71 1.84
CA LEU A 76 -1.17 4.03 2.14
C LEU A 76 -2.33 4.91 2.61
N GLU A 77 -2.23 5.44 3.83
CA GLU A 77 -3.20 6.39 4.38
C GLU A 77 -2.50 7.71 4.76
N VAL A 78 -3.23 8.81 4.74
CA VAL A 78 -2.72 10.13 5.15
C VAL A 78 -2.76 10.20 6.67
N GLN A 79 -1.65 10.60 7.28
CA GLN A 79 -1.58 10.93 8.70
C GLN A 79 -2.35 12.23 8.90
N GLN A 80 -3.63 12.14 9.25
CA GLN A 80 -4.40 13.31 9.65
C GLN A 80 -3.85 13.80 10.99
N ASN A 81 -3.02 14.84 10.95
CA ASN A 81 -2.76 15.65 12.14
C ASN A 81 -4.09 16.35 12.47
N GLY A 82 -4.73 15.88 13.54
CA GLY A 82 -5.85 16.59 14.16
C GLY A 82 -5.44 17.95 14.71
#